data_AF-A0A0Q3S3P1-F1
#
_entry.id   AF-A0A0Q3S3P1-F1
#
_cell.length_a   1.000
_cell.length_b   1.000
_cell.length_c   1.000
_cell.angle_alpha   90.00
_cell.angle_beta   90.00
_cell.angle_gamma   90.00
#
_symmetry.space_group_name_H-M   'P 1'
#
loop_
_entity.id
_entity.type
_entity.pdbx_description
1 polymer ?
#
loop_
_entity_poly.entity_id
_entity_poly.type
_entity_poly.pdbx_seq_one_letter_code
_entity_poly.pdbx_strand_id
1 'polypeptide(L)'
;MILAIFIILALAIVCLSLYLTTRNKKNRIITGIVLILSVLTYPLSLPLLHETKVLQGLEGTATLMLFYFIILLGGIITIIAGLFKNDIK
;
A
#
# COMPACT_ATOMS: atom_id res chain seq x y z
N MET A 1 19.11 3.91 -3.72
CA MET A 1 18.99 2.61 -3.01
C MET A 1 17.71 2.54 -2.16
N ILE A 2 17.46 3.54 -1.31
CA ILE A 2 16.27 3.57 -0.45
C ILE A 2 14.95 3.54 -1.23
N LEU A 3 14.89 4.23 -2.37
CA LEU A 3 13.72 4.22 -3.26
C LEU A 3 13.34 2.81 -3.73
N ALA A 4 14.33 2.00 -4.13
CA ALA A 4 14.08 0.62 -4.55
C ALA A 4 13.54 -0.23 -3.39
N ILE A 5 14.04 -0.02 -2.17
CA ILE A 5 13.56 -0.73 -0.96
C ILE A 5 12.09 -0.41 -0.71
N PHE A 6 11.70 0.87 -0.75
CA PHE A 6 10.30 1.28 -0.56
C PHE A 6 9.40 0.71 -1.65
N ILE A 7 9.81 0.75 -2.92
CA ILE A 7 9.03 0.16 -4.03
C ILE A 7 8.82 -1.35 -3.82
N ILE A 8 9.89 -2.09 -3.51
CA ILE A 8 9.83 -3.54 -3.26
C ILE A 8 8.92 -3.82 -2.07
N LEU A 9 9.03 -3.04 -0.99
CA LEU A 9 8.18 -3.18 0.19
C LEU A 9 6.71 -2.93 -0.13
N ALA A 10 6.40 -1.88 -0.88
CA ALA A 10 5.02 -1.59 -1.29
C ALA A 10 4.43 -2.74 -2.12
N LEU A 11 5.19 -3.24 -3.10
CA LEU A 11 4.78 -4.38 -3.91
C LEU A 11 4.61 -5.64 -3.06
N ALA A 12 5.50 -5.90 -2.11
CA ALA A 12 5.39 -7.04 -1.20
C ALA A 12 4.12 -6.97 -0.35
N ILE A 13 3.79 -5.78 0.19
CA ILE A 13 2.55 -5.55 0.96
C ILE A 13 1.32 -5.86 0.09
N VAL A 14 1.28 -5.34 -1.15
CA VAL A 14 0.15 -5.55 -2.06
C VAL A 14 0.02 -7.02 -2.50
N CYS A 15 1.12 -7.68 -2.84
CA CYS A 15 1.12 -9.10 -3.18
C CYS A 15 0.68 -9.96 -2.00
N LEU A 16 1.18 -9.67 -0.80
CA LEU A 16 0.83 -10.39 0.42
C LEU A 16 -0.65 -10.18 0.78
N SER A 17 -1.17 -8.96 0.67
CA SER A 17 -2.58 -8.68 0.92
C SER A 17 -3.50 -9.44 -0.04
N LEU A 18 -3.14 -9.48 -1.32
CA LEU A 18 -3.86 -10.24 -2.34
C LEU A 18 -3.84 -11.74 -2.05
N TYR A 19 -2.66 -12.28 -1.71
CA TYR A 19 -2.50 -13.69 -1.39
C TYR A 19 -3.31 -14.11 -0.16
N LEU A 20 -3.17 -13.39 0.95
CA LEU A 20 -3.86 -13.69 2.22
C LEU A 20 -5.38 -13.58 2.11
N THR A 21 -5.89 -12.68 1.27
CA THR A 21 -7.33 -12.49 1.09
C THR A 21 -7.92 -13.26 -0.08
N THR A 22 -7.11 -14.06 -0.79
CA THR A 22 -7.54 -14.77 -2.00
C THR A 22 -8.79 -15.60 -1.77
N ARG A 23 -8.97 -16.26 -0.61
CA ARG A 23 -10.09 -17.18 -0.37
C ARG A 23 -11.42 -16.50 -0.04
N ASN A 24 -11.41 -15.31 0.57
CA ASN A 24 -12.61 -14.68 1.10
C ASN A 24 -12.85 -13.30 0.49
N LYS A 25 -13.93 -13.17 -0.30
CA LYS A 25 -14.35 -11.93 -0.95
C LYS A 25 -14.49 -10.76 0.02
N LYS A 26 -15.14 -10.98 1.16
CA LYS A 26 -15.36 -9.93 2.18
C LYS A 26 -14.03 -9.44 2.74
N ASN A 27 -13.14 -10.36 3.11
CA ASN A 27 -11.81 -10.01 3.63
C ASN A 27 -11.00 -9.25 2.59
N ARG A 28 -11.08 -9.63 1.31
CA ARG A 28 -10.38 -8.95 0.22
C ARG A 28 -10.83 -7.49 0.07
N ILE A 29 -12.13 -7.24 0.09
CA ILE A 29 -12.67 -5.87 0.02
C ILE A 29 -12.25 -5.05 1.25
N ILE A 30 -12.37 -5.62 2.47
CA ILE A 30 -11.98 -4.94 3.70
C ILE A 30 -10.49 -4.59 3.68
N THR A 31 -9.62 -5.53 3.31
CA THR A 31 -8.18 -5.29 3.22
C THR A 31 -7.84 -4.22 2.17
N GLY A 32 -8.52 -4.21 1.02
CA GLY A 32 -8.36 -3.15 0.03
C GLY A 32 -8.74 -1.77 0.58
N ILE A 33 -9.85 -1.66 1.33
CA ILE A 33 -10.25 -0.42 2.01
C ILE A 33 -9.19 0.01 3.03
N VAL A 34 -8.69 -0.93 3.84
CA VAL A 34 -7.63 -0.65 4.82
C VAL A 34 -6.35 -0.14 4.15
N LEU A 35 -5.95 -0.74 3.02
CA LEU A 35 -4.80 -0.25 2.25
C LEU A 35 -5.01 1.17 1.74
N ILE A 36 -6.20 1.50 1.21
CA ILE A 36 -6.52 2.86 0.77
C ILE A 36 -6.48 3.84 1.95
N LEU A 37 -7.10 3.50 3.08
CA LEU A 37 -7.11 4.34 4.27
C LEU A 37 -5.72 4.55 4.85
N SER A 38 -4.81 3.57 4.69
CA SER A 38 -3.42 3.70 5.18
C SER A 38 -2.69 4.88 4.54
N VAL A 39 -3.09 5.33 3.35
CA VAL A 39 -2.51 6.50 2.68
C VAL A 39 -2.72 7.79 3.47
N LEU A 40 -3.77 7.87 4.28
CA LEU A 40 -4.02 9.01 5.17
C LEU A 40 -2.98 9.14 6.28
N THR A 41 -2.13 8.12 6.49
CA THR A 41 -1.00 8.20 7.43
C THR A 41 0.21 8.93 6.86
N TYR A 42 0.23 9.25 5.56
CA TYR A 42 1.32 9.98 4.91
C TYR A 42 1.74 11.29 5.62
N PRO A 43 0.81 12.18 6.06
CA PRO A 43 1.19 13.40 6.76
C PRO A 43 1.89 13.15 8.10
N LEU A 44 1.64 11.99 8.73
CA LEU A 44 2.27 11.60 10.00
C LEU A 44 3.62 10.92 9.78
N SER A 45 3.75 10.11 8.72
CA SER A 45 5.00 9.39 8.42
C SER A 45 6.08 10.29 7.83
N LEU A 46 5.71 11.33 7.07
CA LEU A 46 6.65 12.28 6.48
C LEU A 46 7.56 12.98 7.51
N PRO A 47 7.03 13.67 8.55
CA PRO A 47 7.89 14.34 9.55
C PRO A 47 8.72 13.33 10.34
N LEU A 48 8.16 12.17 10.67
CA LEU A 48 8.83 11.13 11.45
C LEU A 48 10.04 10.54 10.70
N LEU A 49 9.92 10.39 9.38
CA LEU A 49 11.01 9.90 8.52
C LEU A 49 12.05 10.97 8.19
N HIS A 50 11.66 12.25 8.21
CA HIS A 50 12.59 13.38 8.13
C HIS A 50 13.41 13.55 9.42
N GLU A 51 12.78 13.46 10.60
CA GLU A 51 13.46 13.55 11.90
C GLU A 51 14.47 12.43 12.11
N THR A 52 14.15 11.22 11.66
CA THR A 52 15.05 10.06 11.74
C THR A 52 16.18 10.09 10.71
N LYS A 53 16.27 11.13 9.88
CA LYS A 53 17.27 11.29 8.80
C LYS A 53 17.27 10.15 7.77
N VAL A 54 16.26 9.29 7.77
CA VAL A 54 16.13 8.15 6.85
C VAL A 54 15.76 8.63 5.45
N LEU A 55 14.90 9.65 5.38
CA LEU A 55 14.53 10.34 4.15
C LEU A 55 14.90 11.81 4.34
N GLN A 56 15.79 12.34 3.51
CA GLN A 56 16.18 13.75 3.57
C GLN A 56 15.83 14.44 2.26
N GLY A 57 15.30 15.66 2.36
CA GLY A 57 15.03 16.52 1.21
C GLY A 57 13.94 16.02 0.27
N LEU A 58 13.95 16.58 -0.94
CA LEU A 58 12.91 16.38 -1.95
C LEU A 58 12.82 14.93 -2.43
N GLU A 59 13.96 14.25 -2.58
CA GLU A 59 14.01 12.85 -3.02
C GLU A 59 13.35 11.90 -2.00
N GLY A 60 13.52 12.18 -0.70
CA GLY A 60 12.92 11.39 0.35
C GLY A 60 11.39 11.55 0.39
N THR A 61 10.92 12.77 0.24
CA THR A 61 9.49 13.08 0.14
C THR A 61 8.86 12.41 -1.10
N ALA A 62 9.52 12.50 -2.26
CA ALA A 62 9.06 11.87 -3.50
C ALA A 62 9.02 10.34 -3.40
N THR A 63 10.02 9.74 -2.74
CA THR A 63 10.07 8.28 -2.50
C THR A 63 8.89 7.83 -1.64
N LEU A 64 8.61 8.55 -0.56
CA LEU A 64 7.49 8.24 0.33
C LEU A 64 6.15 8.43 -0.37
N MET A 65 6.01 9.49 -1.17
CA MET A 65 4.83 9.73 -1.99
C MET A 65 4.58 8.58 -2.98
N LEU A 66 5.63 8.12 -3.67
CA LEU A 66 5.58 6.95 -4.56
C LEU A 66 5.17 5.68 -3.82
N PHE A 67 5.72 5.45 -2.63
CA PHE A 67 5.35 4.31 -1.79
C PHE A 67 3.84 4.28 -1.51
N TYR A 68 3.30 5.39 -1.00
CA TYR A 68 1.86 5.47 -0.70
C TYR A 68 0.99 5.43 -1.95
N PHE A 69 1.47 5.96 -3.09
CA PHE A 69 0.78 5.85 -4.36
C PHE A 69 0.65 4.39 -4.84
N ILE A 70 1.72 3.59 -4.72
CA ILE A 70 1.68 2.16 -5.04
C ILE A 70 0.71 1.42 -4.10
N ILE A 71 0.74 1.74 -2.80
CA ILE A 71 -0.21 1.17 -1.82
C ILE A 71 -1.67 1.52 -2.17
N LEU A 72 -1.93 2.76 -2.56
CA LEU A 72 -3.25 3.21 -3.00
C LEU A 72 -3.74 2.38 -4.19
N LEU A 73 -2.91 2.29 -5.25
CA LEU A 73 -3.23 1.51 -6.44
C LEU A 73 -3.43 0.04 -6.10
N GLY A 74 -2.58 -0.54 -5.26
CA GLY A 74 -2.71 -1.91 -4.78
C GLY A 74 -4.00 -2.16 -4.00
N GLY A 75 -4.43 -1.20 -3.19
CA GLY A 75 -5.72 -1.22 -2.49
C GLY A 75 -6.89 -1.22 -3.47
N ILE A 76 -6.87 -0.34 -4.48
CA ILE A 76 -7.89 -0.28 -5.54
C ILE A 76 -7.96 -1.61 -6.31
N ILE A 77 -6.81 -2.14 -6.76
CA ILE A 77 -6.73 -3.43 -7.46
C ILE A 77 -7.28 -4.55 -6.58
N THR A 78 -6.98 -4.53 -5.28
CA THR A 78 -7.46 -5.52 -4.32
C THR A 78 -8.98 -5.49 -4.19
N ILE A 79 -9.60 -4.30 -4.09
CA ILE A 79 -11.05 -4.15 -4.06
C ILE A 79 -11.67 -4.67 -5.36
N ILE A 80 -11.18 -4.20 -6.50
CA ILE A 80 -11.64 -4.61 -7.84
C ILE A 80 -11.61 -6.13 -7.96
N ALA A 81 -10.47 -6.75 -7.66
CA ALA A 81 -10.33 -8.19 -7.76
C ALA A 81 -11.14 -8.96 -6.70
N GLY A 82 -11.55 -8.32 -5.60
CA GLY A 82 -12.57 -8.84 -4.68
C GLY A 82 -13.97 -8.81 -5.27
N LEU A 83 -14.35 -7.72 -5.94
CA LEU A 83 -15.66 -7.58 -6.59
C LEU A 83 -15.84 -8.59 -7.74
N PHE A 84 -14.80 -8.81 -8.54
CA PHE A 84 -14.80 -9.75 -9.66
C PHE A 84 -14.53 -11.21 -9.26
N LYS A 85 -14.20 -11.49 -7.99
CA LYS A 85 -14.12 -12.87 -7.53
C LYS A 85 -15.54 -13.42 -7.45
N ASN A 86 -15.96 -14.11 -8.51
CA ASN A 86 -17.24 -14.79 -8.57
C ASN A 86 -17.38 -15.70 -7.34
N ASP A 87 -18.45 -15.46 -6.59
CA ASP A 87 -18.95 -16.37 -5.57
C ASP A 87 -19.42 -17.65 -6.29
N ILE A 88 -18.48 -18.51 -6.71
CA ILE A 88 -18.81 -19.89 -7.06
C ILE A 88 -19.17 -20.54 -5.74
N LYS A 89 -20.49 -20.54 -5.46
CA LYS A 89 -21.13 -21.30 -4.39
C LYS A 89 -20.84 -22.78 -4.56
#